data_AF-A0A0E9LY57-F1
#
_entry.id   AF-A0A0E9LY57-F1
#
_cell.length_a   1.000
_cell.length_b   1.000
_cell.length_c   1.000
_cell.angle_alpha   90.00
_cell.angle_beta   90.00
_cell.angle_gamma   90.00
#
_symmetry.space_group_name_H-M   'P 1'
#
loop_
_entity.id
_entity.type
_entity.pdbx_description
1 polymer ?
#
loop_
_entity_poly.entity_id
_entity_poly.type
_entity_poly.pdbx_seq_one_letter_code
_entity_poly.pdbx_strand_id
1 'polypeptide(L)'
;MGWIDYVVPQIYWSTKDEAANFIKLADWWNKQMTNRHLYIGHGIYKINGTQQHWDNPRELEEQLHYTRQLENVKGSAFYSHNHFMRENNNLNSMLQDSLYQSRALTPPMPWLNNMAPQAVKNVRHKRGIITWEAPEMVNTIHKPLKYIVFIDSGDGQEEWFITPNRFYRPSNPSSNKKSRYTISVASMDNFNQISERSEPLKIRF
;
A
#
# COMPACT_ATOMS: atom_id res chain seq x y z
N MET A 1 22.62 3.62 -13.95
CA MET A 1 22.14 2.50 -13.09
C MET A 1 20.69 2.24 -13.45
N GLY A 2 20.31 1.02 -13.83
CA GLY A 2 18.95 0.74 -14.33
C GLY A 2 18.59 -0.73 -14.48
N TRP A 3 19.27 -1.62 -13.75
CA TRP A 3 19.02 -3.07 -13.82
C TRP A 3 17.84 -3.52 -12.96
N ILE A 4 17.43 -2.71 -11.99
CA ILE A 4 16.43 -3.04 -11.00
C ILE A 4 15.51 -1.85 -10.73
N ASP A 5 14.27 -2.16 -10.35
CA ASP A 5 13.27 -1.20 -9.92
C ASP A 5 13.23 -1.03 -8.40
N TYR A 6 13.63 -2.06 -7.66
CA TYR A 6 13.67 -2.03 -6.20
C TYR A 6 14.76 -2.94 -5.63
N VAL A 7 15.11 -2.71 -4.36
CA VAL A 7 15.99 -3.57 -3.56
C VAL A 7 15.28 -3.96 -2.27
N VAL A 8 15.48 -5.21 -1.85
CA VAL A 8 15.02 -5.72 -0.55
C VAL A 8 16.19 -6.33 0.22
N PRO A 9 16.96 -5.54 1.00
CA PRO A 9 18.00 -6.14 1.82
C PRO A 9 17.36 -7.04 2.89
N GLN A 10 17.94 -8.23 3.06
CA GLN A 10 17.53 -9.17 4.09
C GLN A 10 18.20 -8.80 5.41
N ILE A 11 17.55 -7.95 6.21
CA ILE A 11 18.07 -7.51 7.52
C ILE A 11 17.45 -8.40 8.60
N TYR A 12 17.89 -9.65 8.67
CA TYR A 12 17.32 -10.65 9.58
C TYR A 12 18.03 -10.68 10.94
N TRP A 13 18.52 -9.54 11.39
CA TRP A 13 19.20 -9.38 12.67
C TRP A 13 18.36 -8.56 13.63
N SER A 14 18.61 -8.69 14.93
CA SER A 14 17.92 -7.91 15.96
C SER A 14 18.47 -6.48 16.03
N THR A 15 17.67 -5.55 16.58
CA THR A 15 18.12 -4.22 17.00
C THR A 15 19.18 -4.27 18.11
N LYS A 16 19.41 -5.43 18.73
CA LYS A 16 20.39 -5.67 19.80
C LYS A 16 21.66 -6.39 19.34
N ASP A 17 21.68 -6.93 18.12
CA ASP A 17 22.86 -7.61 17.59
C ASP A 17 23.99 -6.59 17.38
N GLU A 18 25.16 -6.78 18.01
CA GLU A 18 26.28 -5.85 17.89
C GLU A 18 26.97 -5.95 16.52
N ALA A 19 27.23 -7.18 16.07
CA ALA A 19 27.96 -7.46 14.83
C ALA A 19 27.16 -7.08 13.56
N ALA A 20 25.83 -7.11 13.65
CA ALA A 20 24.94 -6.89 12.50
C ALA A 20 23.65 -6.20 12.92
N ASN A 21 23.77 -5.03 13.53
CA ASN A 21 22.63 -4.31 14.10
C ASN A 21 21.58 -3.89 13.05
N PHE A 22 20.31 -4.26 13.27
CA PHE A 22 19.21 -3.91 12.36
C PHE A 22 19.15 -2.42 12.03
N ILE A 23 19.20 -1.56 13.06
CA ILE A 23 19.05 -0.11 12.93
C ILE A 23 20.17 0.47 12.06
N LYS A 24 21.43 0.08 12.34
CA LYS A 24 22.59 0.54 11.57
C LYS A 24 22.53 0.10 10.11
N LEU A 25 22.09 -1.13 9.84
CA LEU A 25 21.98 -1.66 8.49
C LEU A 25 20.84 -0.99 7.71
N ALA A 26 19.68 -0.79 8.35
CA ALA A 26 18.55 -0.11 7.72
C ALA A 26 18.89 1.35 7.38
N ASP A 27 19.56 2.07 8.29
CA ASP A 27 20.06 3.43 8.05
C ASP A 27 21.07 3.47 6.89
N TRP A 28 22.00 2.51 6.84
CA TRP A 28 22.97 2.42 5.75
C TRP A 28 22.28 2.23 4.40
N TRP A 29 21.33 1.29 4.29
CA TRP A 29 20.57 1.07 3.07
C TRP A 29 19.73 2.27 2.67
N ASN A 30 19.10 2.95 3.63
CA ASN A 30 18.37 4.20 3.40
C ASN A 30 19.25 5.27 2.74
N LYS A 31 20.53 5.36 3.13
CA LYS A 31 21.51 6.28 2.53
C LYS A 31 21.98 5.85 1.14
N GLN A 32 22.09 4.55 0.87
CA GLN A 32 22.54 4.04 -0.43
C GLN A 32 21.47 4.10 -1.52
N MET A 33 20.20 4.00 -1.14
CA MET A 33 19.09 3.82 -2.09
C MET A 33 18.21 5.07 -2.20
N THR A 34 18.63 6.03 -3.03
CA THR A 34 17.88 7.30 -3.22
C THR A 34 17.04 7.34 -4.50
N ASN A 35 17.29 6.45 -5.46
CA ASN A 35 16.74 6.54 -6.81
C ASN A 35 15.85 5.35 -7.23
N ARG A 36 15.68 4.36 -6.36
CA ARG A 36 14.86 3.15 -6.57
C ARG A 36 14.12 2.83 -5.28
N HIS A 37 13.03 2.06 -5.36
CA HIS A 37 12.32 1.68 -4.14
C HIS A 37 13.19 0.80 -3.26
N LEU A 38 13.21 1.11 -1.96
CA LEU A 38 13.82 0.29 -0.93
C LEU A 38 12.71 -0.30 -0.06
N TYR A 39 12.70 -1.60 0.12
CA TYR A 39 11.83 -2.28 1.10
C TYR A 39 12.70 -3.06 2.08
N ILE A 40 12.41 -3.06 3.37
CA ILE A 40 13.24 -3.79 4.34
C ILE A 40 12.74 -5.22 4.52
N GLY A 41 13.63 -6.20 4.38
CA GLY A 41 13.34 -7.61 4.66
C GLY A 41 13.46 -7.93 6.15
N HIS A 42 12.37 -8.41 6.76
CA HIS A 42 12.30 -8.80 8.17
C HIS A 42 12.23 -10.33 8.34
N GLY A 43 13.02 -10.86 9.27
CA GLY A 43 13.15 -12.29 9.53
C GLY A 43 12.12 -12.83 10.53
N ILE A 44 10.82 -12.75 10.23
CA ILE A 44 9.75 -13.12 11.18
C ILE A 44 9.76 -14.59 11.61
N TYR A 45 10.45 -15.46 10.86
CA TYR A 45 10.67 -16.86 11.24
C TYR A 45 11.42 -17.01 12.57
N LYS A 46 12.17 -15.98 12.98
CA LYS A 46 12.95 -15.95 14.22
C LYS A 46 12.12 -15.66 15.46
N ILE A 47 10.92 -15.10 15.31
CA ILE A 47 9.98 -14.87 16.42
C ILE A 47 9.60 -16.23 17.01
N ASN A 48 9.66 -16.35 18.34
CA ASN A 48 9.51 -17.61 19.10
C ASN A 48 10.56 -18.68 18.74
N GLY A 49 11.67 -18.28 18.11
CA GLY A 49 12.82 -19.15 17.86
C GLY A 49 13.75 -19.23 19.07
N THR A 50 14.78 -20.06 18.95
CA THR A 50 15.84 -20.21 19.98
C THR A 50 16.94 -19.15 19.87
N GLN A 51 16.80 -18.21 18.93
CA GLN A 51 17.82 -17.21 18.65
C GLN A 51 17.74 -16.06 19.66
N GLN A 52 18.90 -15.63 20.13
CA GLN A 52 19.02 -14.55 21.11
C GLN A 52 18.36 -13.26 20.59
N HIS A 53 17.68 -12.53 21.49
CA HIS A 53 17.02 -11.24 21.23
C HIS A 53 15.70 -11.28 20.44
N TRP A 54 15.24 -12.47 20.01
CA TRP A 54 13.96 -12.64 19.30
C TRP A 54 12.84 -13.21 20.19
N ASP A 55 13.10 -13.30 21.48
CA ASP A 55 12.15 -13.67 22.54
C ASP A 55 11.20 -12.51 22.91
N ASN A 56 11.62 -11.27 22.63
CA ASN A 56 10.78 -10.09 22.83
C ASN A 56 9.79 -9.90 21.65
N PRO A 57 8.45 -9.95 21.87
CA PRO A 57 7.47 -9.68 20.82
C PRO A 57 7.61 -8.29 20.19
N ARG A 58 8.17 -7.33 20.94
CA ARG A 58 8.34 -5.94 20.48
C ARG A 58 9.51 -5.74 19.54
N GLU A 59 10.40 -6.72 19.36
CA GLU A 59 11.55 -6.60 18.46
C GLU A 59 11.09 -6.23 17.04
N LEU A 60 10.09 -6.91 16.49
CA LEU A 60 9.59 -6.58 15.15
C LEU A 60 8.83 -5.23 15.12
N GLU A 61 8.09 -4.92 16.19
CA GLU A 61 7.41 -3.62 16.33
C GLU A 61 8.41 -2.47 16.25
N GLU A 62 9.51 -2.56 16.99
CA GLU A 62 10.62 -1.59 16.98
C GLU A 62 11.25 -1.49 15.58
N GLN A 63 11.53 -2.62 14.92
CA GLN A 63 12.06 -2.63 13.55
C GLN A 63 11.13 -1.91 12.58
N LEU A 64 9.83 -2.17 12.65
CA LEU A 64 8.84 -1.57 11.74
C LEU A 64 8.63 -0.08 12.02
N HIS A 65 8.62 0.35 13.29
CA HIS A 65 8.58 1.77 13.63
C HIS A 65 9.82 2.50 13.13
N TYR A 66 11.01 1.94 13.35
CA TYR A 66 12.23 2.55 12.85
C TYR A 66 12.23 2.63 11.31
N THR A 67 11.83 1.55 10.64
CA THR A 67 11.73 1.49 9.18
C THR A 67 10.83 2.59 8.61
N ARG A 68 9.73 2.95 9.30
CA ARG A 68 8.81 4.02 8.90
C ARG A 68 9.38 5.43 9.03
N GLN A 69 10.41 5.61 9.86
CA GLN A 69 11.10 6.89 10.02
C GLN A 69 12.12 7.14 8.90
N LEU A 70 12.45 6.12 8.10
CA LEU A 70 13.43 6.21 7.01
C LEU A 70 12.77 6.69 5.71
N GLU A 71 13.14 7.88 5.27
CA GLU A 71 12.51 8.58 4.13
C GLU A 71 12.54 7.80 2.79
N ASN A 72 13.60 7.04 2.54
CA ASN A 72 13.78 6.31 1.28
C ASN A 72 13.17 4.91 1.33
N VAL A 73 12.81 4.41 2.52
CA VAL A 73 12.13 3.13 2.66
C VAL A 73 10.65 3.29 2.29
N LYS A 74 10.18 2.45 1.38
CA LYS A 74 8.80 2.45 0.87
C LYS A 74 7.96 1.27 1.35
N GLY A 75 8.50 0.45 2.26
CA GLY A 75 7.75 -0.61 2.94
C GLY A 75 8.64 -1.74 3.45
N SER A 76 8.00 -2.89 3.68
CA SER A 76 8.60 -4.05 4.34
C SER A 76 8.23 -5.36 3.63
N ALA A 77 9.13 -6.34 3.68
CA ALA A 77 8.91 -7.71 3.22
C ALA A 77 9.16 -8.69 4.38
N PHE A 78 8.27 -9.66 4.58
CA PHE A 78 8.35 -10.58 5.71
C PHE A 78 8.72 -11.99 5.24
N TYR A 79 9.86 -12.50 5.73
CA TYR A 79 10.29 -13.87 5.45
C TYR A 79 9.91 -14.80 6.60
N SER A 80 8.97 -15.73 6.43
CA SER A 80 8.15 -16.00 5.23
C SER A 80 6.67 -16.18 5.58
N HIS A 81 5.82 -16.24 4.55
CA HIS A 81 4.36 -16.33 4.68
C HIS A 81 3.90 -17.39 5.70
N ASN A 82 4.55 -18.56 5.73
CA ASN A 82 4.18 -19.66 6.63
C ASN A 82 4.23 -19.28 8.12
N HIS A 83 5.02 -18.26 8.49
CA HIS A 83 5.15 -17.82 9.88
C HIS A 83 3.99 -16.93 10.35
N PHE A 84 3.12 -16.47 9.44
CA PHE A 84 1.85 -15.86 9.80
C PHE A 84 0.78 -16.91 10.14
N MET A 85 0.95 -18.17 9.74
CA MET A 85 -0.03 -19.24 9.93
C MET A 85 0.18 -20.07 11.21
N ARG A 86 1.24 -19.78 11.98
CA ARG A 86 1.58 -20.46 13.23
C ARG A 86 1.37 -19.53 14.44
N GLU A 87 1.50 -20.08 15.64
CA GLU A 87 1.67 -19.28 16.85
C GLU A 87 2.92 -18.39 16.73
N ASN A 88 2.69 -17.07 16.72
CA ASN A 88 3.71 -16.08 16.37
C ASN A 88 3.73 -14.90 17.35
N ASN A 89 3.38 -15.16 18.61
CA ASN A 89 3.41 -14.17 19.68
C ASN A 89 2.55 -12.92 19.38
N ASN A 90 1.33 -13.15 18.87
CA ASN A 90 0.36 -12.11 18.49
C ASN A 90 0.83 -11.17 17.37
N LEU A 91 1.84 -11.55 16.57
CA LEU A 91 2.31 -10.78 15.42
C LEU A 91 1.16 -10.34 14.51
N ASN A 92 0.25 -11.25 14.17
CA ASN A 92 -0.86 -10.95 13.25
C ASN A 92 -1.76 -9.84 13.81
N SER A 93 -2.14 -9.95 15.09
CA SER A 93 -2.96 -8.94 15.77
C SER A 93 -2.22 -7.62 15.86
N MET A 94 -0.96 -7.60 16.30
CA MET A 94 -0.14 -6.38 16.37
C MET A 94 -0.04 -5.68 14.99
N LEU A 95 0.14 -6.45 13.92
CA LEU A 95 0.15 -5.90 12.56
C LEU A 95 -1.20 -5.31 12.16
N GLN A 96 -2.31 -5.99 12.43
CA GLN A 96 -3.66 -5.51 12.06
C GLN A 96 -4.12 -4.33 12.91
N ASP A 97 -3.83 -4.37 14.21
CA ASP A 97 -4.40 -3.47 15.21
C ASP A 97 -3.58 -2.20 15.40
N SER A 98 -2.29 -2.19 15.02
CA SER A 98 -1.38 -1.05 15.23
C SER A 98 -0.73 -0.58 13.94
N LEU A 99 -0.06 -1.48 13.22
CA LEU A 99 0.87 -1.05 12.17
C LEU A 99 0.21 -0.94 10.80
N TYR A 100 -0.65 -1.85 10.39
CA TYR A 100 -1.26 -1.93 9.05
C TYR A 100 -2.80 -1.83 9.10
N GLN A 101 -3.30 -0.86 9.86
CA GLN A 101 -4.74 -0.60 10.01
C GLN A 101 -5.44 -0.18 8.71
N SER A 102 -4.69 0.46 7.81
CA SER A 102 -5.20 0.96 6.53
C SER A 102 -4.49 0.31 5.36
N ARG A 103 -5.23 0.17 4.25
CA ARG A 103 -4.65 -0.24 2.98
C ARG A 103 -3.65 0.83 2.53
N ALA A 104 -2.57 0.39 1.90
CA ALA A 104 -1.59 1.26 1.28
C ALA A 104 -1.61 1.08 -0.24
N LEU A 105 -1.41 2.17 -0.98
CA LEU A 105 -1.17 2.11 -2.43
C LEU A 105 0.29 1.77 -2.68
N THR A 106 0.56 1.03 -3.76
CA THR A 106 1.93 0.80 -4.19
C THR A 106 2.52 2.14 -4.66
N PRO A 107 3.73 2.53 -4.21
CA PRO A 107 4.32 3.80 -4.61
C PRO A 107 4.55 3.88 -6.12
N PRO A 108 4.51 5.10 -6.70
CA PRO A 108 4.82 5.30 -8.11
C PRO A 108 6.30 5.04 -8.40
N MET A 109 6.61 4.66 -9.64
CA MET A 109 7.96 4.45 -10.16
C MET A 109 8.36 5.57 -11.13
N PRO A 110 8.69 6.79 -10.63
CA PRO A 110 8.92 7.97 -11.45
C PRO A 110 10.12 7.84 -12.41
N TRP A 111 11.04 6.92 -12.14
CA TRP A 111 12.18 6.65 -13.04
C TRP A 111 11.79 5.87 -14.31
N LEU A 112 10.61 5.24 -14.35
CA LEU A 112 10.06 4.57 -15.56
C LEU A 112 9.08 5.48 -16.28
N ASN A 113 8.17 6.11 -15.53
CA ASN A 113 7.20 7.06 -16.06
C ASN A 113 6.88 8.12 -15.00
N ASN A 114 7.11 9.40 -15.32
CA ASN A 114 6.78 10.52 -14.43
C ASN A 114 5.50 11.27 -14.85
N MET A 115 4.76 10.76 -15.84
CA MET A 115 3.50 11.36 -16.28
C MET A 115 2.31 10.55 -15.75
N ALA A 116 1.47 11.21 -14.97
CA ALA A 116 0.21 10.62 -14.53
C ALA A 116 -0.75 10.38 -15.72
N PRO A 117 -1.56 9.31 -15.67
CA PRO A 117 -2.61 9.12 -16.66
C PRO A 117 -3.66 10.24 -16.55
N GLN A 118 -4.46 10.42 -17.61
CA GLN A 118 -5.57 11.36 -17.56
C GLN A 118 -6.70 10.86 -16.64
N ALA A 119 -7.44 11.79 -16.04
CA ALA A 119 -8.61 11.47 -15.24
C ALA A 119 -9.69 10.75 -16.06
N VAL A 120 -10.44 9.88 -15.39
CA VAL A 120 -11.62 9.27 -16.01
C VAL A 120 -12.70 10.32 -16.24
N LYS A 121 -13.56 10.07 -17.23
CA LYS A 121 -14.68 10.96 -17.55
C LYS A 121 -16.00 10.26 -17.25
N ASN A 122 -17.07 11.05 -17.20
CA ASN A 122 -18.43 10.53 -17.29
C ASN A 122 -18.78 9.51 -16.20
N VAL A 123 -18.38 9.80 -14.96
CA VAL A 123 -18.74 8.97 -13.80
C VAL A 123 -20.25 9.01 -13.58
N ARG A 124 -20.89 7.84 -13.60
CA ARG A 124 -22.34 7.68 -13.56
C ARG A 124 -22.74 6.55 -12.63
N HIS A 125 -23.89 6.69 -11.98
CA HIS A 125 -24.49 5.66 -11.14
C HIS A 125 -25.84 5.22 -11.72
N LYS A 126 -26.01 3.92 -11.95
CA LYS A 126 -27.25 3.33 -12.45
C LYS A 126 -27.44 1.93 -11.86
N ARG A 127 -28.61 1.68 -11.26
CA ARG A 127 -28.99 0.37 -10.68
C ARG A 127 -27.95 -0.21 -9.70
N GLY A 128 -27.39 0.65 -8.83
CA GLY A 128 -26.40 0.22 -7.82
C GLY A 128 -24.99 0.01 -8.37
N ILE A 129 -24.72 0.38 -9.62
CA ILE A 129 -23.41 0.23 -10.26
C ILE A 129 -22.89 1.60 -10.64
N ILE A 130 -21.64 1.87 -10.28
CA ILE A 130 -20.88 3.05 -10.66
C ILE A 130 -20.07 2.69 -11.90
N THR A 131 -20.12 3.52 -12.92
CA THR A 131 -19.44 3.32 -14.21
C THR A 131 -18.74 4.60 -14.64
N TRP A 132 -17.70 4.48 -15.47
CA TRP A 132 -16.96 5.62 -16.01
C TRP A 132 -16.37 5.29 -17.38
N GLU A 133 -15.96 6.33 -18.09
CA GLU A 133 -15.22 6.21 -19.33
C GLU A 133 -13.73 6.30 -19.04
N ALA A 134 -12.97 5.34 -19.58
CA ALA A 134 -11.52 5.37 -19.51
C ALA A 134 -10.99 6.61 -20.25
N PRO A 135 -9.88 7.21 -19.79
CA PRO A 135 -9.24 8.28 -20.52
C PRO A 135 -8.85 7.85 -21.94
N GLU A 136 -8.80 8.81 -22.85
CA GLU A 136 -8.29 8.58 -24.20
C GLU A 136 -6.80 8.21 -24.11
N MET A 137 -6.42 7.13 -24.79
CA MET A 137 -5.05 6.64 -24.76
C MET A 137 -4.18 7.51 -25.66
N VAL A 138 -3.36 8.37 -25.06
CA VAL A 138 -2.35 9.15 -25.81
C VAL A 138 -1.24 8.25 -26.34
N ASN A 139 -0.92 7.16 -25.63
CA ASN A 139 0.00 6.11 -26.06
C ASN A 139 -0.27 4.78 -25.32
N THR A 140 0.42 3.70 -25.70
CA THR A 140 0.30 2.37 -25.07
C THR A 140 0.95 2.26 -23.69
N ILE A 141 1.86 3.19 -23.34
CA ILE A 141 2.61 3.21 -22.08
C ILE A 141 1.72 3.68 -20.92
N HIS A 142 0.75 4.56 -21.18
CA HIS A 142 -0.20 5.08 -20.17
C HIS A 142 -1.53 4.31 -20.14
N LYS A 143 -1.58 3.06 -20.58
CA LYS A 143 -2.83 2.29 -20.57
C LYS A 143 -3.33 2.16 -19.12
N PRO A 144 -4.49 2.72 -18.75
CA PRO A 144 -5.01 2.58 -17.39
C PRO A 144 -5.43 1.13 -17.19
N LEU A 145 -4.68 0.41 -16.35
CA LEU A 145 -5.00 -0.98 -16.02
C LEU A 145 -5.95 -1.08 -14.83
N LYS A 146 -5.96 -0.06 -13.98
CA LYS A 146 -6.70 -0.06 -12.73
C LYS A 146 -7.32 1.30 -12.48
N TYR A 147 -8.35 1.31 -11.65
CA TYR A 147 -9.03 2.51 -11.20
C TYR A 147 -9.15 2.45 -9.69
N ILE A 148 -9.03 3.61 -9.06
CA ILE A 148 -9.26 3.80 -7.63
C ILE A 148 -10.61 4.49 -7.48
N VAL A 149 -11.53 3.85 -6.78
CA VAL A 149 -12.86 4.40 -6.47
C VAL A 149 -12.84 4.87 -5.04
N PHE A 150 -13.04 6.17 -4.84
CA PHE A 150 -13.16 6.81 -3.54
C PHE A 150 -14.64 6.99 -3.20
N ILE A 151 -15.02 6.62 -1.98
CA ILE A 151 -16.38 6.72 -1.47
C ILE A 151 -16.33 7.45 -0.13
N ASP A 152 -16.81 8.69 -0.15
CA ASP A 152 -16.95 9.54 1.03
C ASP A 152 -18.40 9.48 1.53
N SER A 153 -18.59 9.09 2.79
CA SER A 153 -19.89 9.00 3.46
C SER A 153 -20.40 10.34 4.00
N GLY A 154 -19.61 11.41 3.92
CA GLY A 154 -19.96 12.76 4.35
C GLY A 154 -19.88 13.01 5.86
N ASP A 155 -19.47 12.01 6.63
CA ASP A 155 -19.17 12.07 8.08
C ASP A 155 -17.67 12.18 8.37
N GLY A 156 -16.87 12.46 7.33
CA GLY A 156 -15.41 12.53 7.41
C GLY A 156 -14.71 11.18 7.21
N GLN A 157 -15.45 10.12 6.89
CA GLN A 157 -14.87 8.84 6.50
C GLN A 157 -14.83 8.70 4.97
N GLU A 158 -13.65 8.35 4.44
CA GLU A 158 -13.46 7.98 3.04
C GLU A 158 -12.86 6.58 2.96
N GLU A 159 -13.52 5.72 2.21
CA GLU A 159 -12.98 4.42 1.81
C GLU A 159 -12.57 4.44 0.35
N TRP A 160 -11.58 3.61 0.00
CA TRP A 160 -11.18 3.46 -1.39
C TRP A 160 -10.95 2.01 -1.81
N PHE A 161 -11.22 1.74 -3.08
CA PHE A 161 -11.18 0.41 -3.68
C PHE A 161 -10.45 0.44 -5.01
N ILE A 162 -9.63 -0.58 -5.28
CA ILE A 162 -8.95 -0.75 -6.57
C ILE A 162 -9.71 -1.78 -7.39
N THR A 163 -10.01 -1.47 -8.65
CA THR A 163 -10.64 -2.39 -9.59
C THR A 163 -9.99 -2.27 -10.97
N PRO A 164 -9.77 -3.38 -11.69
CA PRO A 164 -9.34 -3.34 -13.09
C PRO A 164 -10.51 -3.01 -14.04
N ASN A 165 -11.75 -3.10 -13.55
CA ASN A 165 -12.95 -2.91 -14.34
C ASN A 165 -13.29 -1.43 -14.47
N ARG A 166 -14.00 -1.04 -15.54
CA ARG A 166 -14.57 0.32 -15.71
C ARG A 166 -15.88 0.53 -14.96
N PHE A 167 -16.09 -0.28 -13.93
CA PHE A 167 -17.24 -0.21 -13.06
C PHE A 167 -16.86 -0.69 -11.67
N TYR A 168 -17.64 -0.22 -10.70
CA TYR A 168 -17.59 -0.69 -9.33
C TYR A 168 -19.01 -0.88 -8.82
N ARG A 169 -19.23 -1.99 -8.13
CA ARG A 169 -20.49 -2.28 -7.46
C ARG A 169 -20.23 -2.23 -5.95
N PRO A 170 -20.65 -1.16 -5.26
CA PRO A 170 -20.53 -1.11 -3.82
C PRO A 170 -21.23 -2.31 -3.18
N SER A 171 -20.57 -2.93 -2.21
CA SER A 171 -21.25 -3.75 -1.21
C SER A 171 -22.32 -2.86 -0.58
N ASN A 172 -23.59 -3.28 -0.56
CA ASN A 172 -24.66 -2.48 0.04
C ASN A 172 -24.21 -2.06 1.45
N PRO A 173 -24.09 -0.75 1.77
CA PRO A 173 -23.84 -0.35 3.14
C PRO A 173 -25.02 -0.88 3.97
N SER A 174 -24.76 -1.68 5.00
CA SER A 174 -25.78 -2.32 5.85
C SER A 174 -26.53 -1.32 6.75
N SER A 175 -26.63 -0.06 6.32
CA SER A 175 -27.24 1.04 7.06
C SER A 175 -28.65 1.26 6.53
N ASN A 176 -29.64 0.99 7.36
CA ASN A 176 -31.07 1.29 7.14
C ASN A 176 -31.38 2.81 7.03
N LYS A 177 -30.39 3.68 6.81
CA LYS A 177 -30.56 5.12 6.64
C LYS A 177 -30.10 5.53 5.24
N LYS A 178 -30.95 6.32 4.56
CA LYS A 178 -30.61 6.95 3.30
C LYS A 178 -29.43 7.91 3.49
N SER A 179 -28.21 7.45 3.20
CA SER A 179 -27.00 8.24 3.36
C SER A 179 -26.61 8.88 2.02
N ARG A 180 -26.11 10.12 2.08
CA ARG A 180 -25.55 10.81 0.91
C ARG A 180 -24.08 10.42 0.82
N TYR A 181 -23.67 9.97 -0.36
CA TYR A 181 -22.29 9.61 -0.64
C TYR A 181 -21.75 10.48 -1.76
N THR A 182 -20.46 10.81 -1.67
CA THR A 182 -19.70 11.43 -2.75
C THR A 182 -18.74 10.40 -3.30
N ILE A 183 -18.82 10.15 -4.61
CA ILE A 183 -17.94 9.20 -5.29
C ILE A 183 -17.04 9.96 -6.24
N SER A 184 -15.76 9.63 -6.23
CA SER A 184 -14.82 10.06 -7.26
C SER A 184 -13.96 8.89 -7.69
N VAL A 185 -13.42 8.95 -8.91
CA VAL A 185 -12.65 7.87 -9.49
C VAL A 185 -11.36 8.43 -10.08
N ALA A 186 -10.23 7.79 -9.80
CA ALA A 186 -8.95 8.06 -10.45
C ALA A 186 -8.53 6.87 -11.30
N SER A 187 -7.78 7.13 -12.37
CA SER A 187 -7.13 6.09 -13.16
C SER A 187 -5.71 5.84 -12.61
N MET A 188 -5.23 4.60 -12.75
CA MET A 188 -3.89 4.21 -12.33
C MET A 188 -3.21 3.38 -13.44
N ASP A 189 -1.97 3.75 -13.76
CA ASP A 189 -1.18 3.11 -14.80
C ASP A 189 -0.34 1.92 -14.27
N ASN A 190 0.52 1.37 -15.14
CA ASN A 190 1.39 0.22 -14.82
C ASN A 190 2.53 0.55 -13.87
N PHE A 191 2.80 1.84 -13.67
CA PHE A 191 3.89 2.36 -12.87
C PHE A 191 3.37 2.95 -11.55
N ASN A 192 2.11 2.67 -11.22
CA ASN A 192 1.36 3.17 -10.05
C ASN A 192 1.23 4.70 -10.01
N GLN A 193 1.33 5.37 -11.16
CA GLN A 193 0.98 6.79 -11.27
C GLN A 193 -0.54 6.92 -11.26
N ILE A 194 -1.05 7.87 -10.50
CA ILE A 194 -2.48 8.08 -10.27
C ILE A 194 -2.88 9.41 -10.90
N SER A 195 -3.98 9.41 -11.65
CA SER A 195 -4.55 10.64 -12.20
C SER A 195 -5.13 11.54 -11.11
N GLU A 196 -5.45 12.77 -11.47
CA GLU A 196 -6.44 13.54 -10.73
C GLU A 196 -7.76 12.74 -10.60
N ARG A 197 -8.49 13.01 -9.52
CA ARG A 197 -9.81 12.43 -9.31
C ARG A 197 -10.79 13.02 -10.34
N SER A 198 -11.76 12.21 -10.75
CA SER A 198 -12.89 12.69 -11.54
C SER A 198 -13.69 13.75 -10.78
N GLU A 199 -14.52 14.49 -11.52
CA GLU A 199 -15.60 15.26 -10.91
C GLU A 199 -16.44 14.38 -9.96
N PRO A 200 -16.79 14.89 -8.76
CA PRO A 200 -17.48 14.12 -7.75
C PRO A 200 -18.93 13.83 -8.17
N LEU A 201 -19.31 12.55 -8.12
CA LEU A 201 -20.68 12.08 -8.29
C LEU A 201 -21.35 11.95 -6.92
N LYS A 202 -22.34 12.80 -6.64
CA LYS A 202 -23.16 12.70 -5.44
C LYS A 202 -24.30 11.71 -5.65
N ILE A 203 -24.41 10.70 -4.79
CA ILE A 203 -25.48 9.71 -4.84
C ILE A 203 -26.16 9.54 -3.48
N ARG A 204 -27.31 8.87 -3.50
CA ARG A 204 -28.04 8.45 -2.30
C ARG A 204 -28.30 6.97 -2.43
N PHE A 205 -27.88 6.21 -1.42
CA PHE A 205 -28.37 4.85 -1.19
C PHE A 205 -29.52 4.90 -0.20
#